data_AF-A0AAD6INV9-F1
#
_entry.id   AF-A0AAD6INV9-F1
#
_cell.length_a   1.000
_cell.length_b   1.000
_cell.length_c   1.000
_cell.angle_alpha   90.00
_cell.angle_beta   90.00
_cell.angle_gamma   90.00
#
_symmetry.space_group_name_H-M   'P 1'
#
loop_
_entity.id
_entity.type
_entity.pdbx_description
1 polymer ?
#
loop_
_entity_poly.entity_id
_entity_poly.type
_entity_poly.pdbx_seq_one_letter_code
_entity_poly.pdbx_strand_id
1 'polypeptide(L)'
;MADSIRKLAAQYFQLVDLQHLALPPGPVLVQPDVQAAIYERMFNETTVFPIPPANYRSRVLKLILSRIEESITDPEEDEINDDLMECWTELVAQPKQSAVQQAQQLSFIKYTAPAETKTETGSTTQYANIERSVITSESRGLILSAGTTGFRTWEAALHLGSFLASEAGEAIVRNKRVIELGAGTGFLSLVCARYLGVRSVVVTDREPALIDNMRECVPHNLDTGRSIPIYPAVWEWGTPLERTGDLAGLASDEDQSEGQSEGIKFDVALGADLIYDTDIIPLLLSTVRDLFENYHIEHFIIAATLRNEDTFRTFLNGCETNTFNVETLPFESTPSQDQTGFFHSTSIPIRTYRISRK
;
A
#
# COMPACT_ATOMS: atom_id res chain seq x y z
N MET A 1 15.79 15.66 14.05
CA MET A 1 16.72 14.53 13.77
C MET A 1 16.00 13.18 13.79
N ALA A 2 15.28 12.84 14.86
CA ALA A 2 14.52 11.57 14.90
C ALA A 2 13.53 11.40 13.73
N ASP A 3 12.86 12.49 13.32
CA ASP A 3 11.88 12.45 12.22
C ASP A 3 12.53 12.29 10.84
N SER A 4 13.72 12.85 10.60
CA SER A 4 14.42 12.70 9.32
C SER A 4 14.92 11.27 9.12
N ILE A 5 15.43 10.62 10.17
CA ILE A 5 15.83 9.21 10.14
C ILE A 5 14.59 8.32 9.97
N ARG A 6 13.47 8.64 10.65
CA ARG A 6 12.21 7.90 10.48
C ARG A 6 11.71 7.96 9.03
N LYS A 7 11.71 9.15 8.41
CA LYS A 7 11.33 9.31 7.00
C LYS A 7 12.25 8.53 6.08
N LEU A 8 13.57 8.63 6.25
CA LEU A 8 14.55 7.88 5.45
C LEU A 8 14.33 6.36 5.58
N ALA A 9 14.13 5.85 6.79
CA ALA A 9 13.86 4.43 7.04
C ALA A 9 12.55 3.99 6.35
N ALA A 10 11.47 4.77 6.48
CA ALA A 10 10.20 4.48 5.82
C ALA A 10 10.34 4.47 4.28
N GLN A 11 11.09 5.41 3.71
CA GLN A 11 11.39 5.42 2.26
C GLN A 11 12.25 4.22 1.84
N TYR A 12 13.22 3.84 2.68
CA TYR A 12 14.08 2.69 2.46
C TYR A 12 13.29 1.38 2.42
N PHE A 13 12.41 1.13 3.38
CA PHE A 13 11.59 -0.09 3.38
C PHE A 13 10.49 -0.11 2.30
N GLN A 14 10.07 1.06 1.81
CA GLN A 14 9.17 1.18 0.66
C GLN A 14 9.92 1.10 -0.69
N LEU A 15 11.25 0.94 -0.67
CA LEU A 15 12.12 0.90 -1.85
C LEU A 15 11.96 2.15 -2.76
N VAL A 16 11.90 3.34 -2.17
CA VAL A 16 11.86 4.61 -2.92
C VAL A 16 13.14 4.79 -3.75
N ASP A 17 13.01 5.29 -4.97
CA ASP A 17 14.18 5.54 -5.82
C ASP A 17 15.22 6.44 -5.12
N LEU A 18 16.50 6.12 -5.32
CA LEU A 18 17.60 6.75 -4.59
C LEU A 18 17.61 8.28 -4.66
N GLN A 19 17.23 8.84 -5.81
CA GLN A 19 17.18 10.30 -6.03
C GLN A 19 16.10 11.01 -5.22
N HIS A 20 15.12 10.27 -4.68
CA HIS A 20 14.02 10.79 -3.88
C HIS A 20 14.16 10.46 -2.39
N LEU A 21 15.24 9.79 -1.98
CA LEU A 21 15.52 9.55 -0.57
C LEU A 21 15.86 10.87 0.15
N ALA A 22 15.21 11.10 1.28
CA ALA A 22 15.38 12.26 2.13
C ALA A 22 16.54 12.02 3.11
N LEU A 23 17.78 12.03 2.61
CA LEU A 23 18.96 11.91 3.47
C LEU A 23 19.07 13.12 4.40
N PRO A 24 19.41 12.91 5.69
CA PRO A 24 19.81 13.99 6.57
C PRO A 24 21.00 14.78 6.00
N PRO A 25 21.16 16.06 6.38
CA PRO A 25 22.34 16.85 5.98
C PRO A 25 23.65 16.17 6.39
N GLY A 26 24.72 16.40 5.62
CA GLY A 26 26.05 15.84 5.86
C GLY A 26 26.55 15.98 7.31
N PRO A 27 26.56 17.19 7.90
CA PRO A 27 26.97 17.40 9.30
C PRO A 27 26.11 16.66 10.33
N VAL A 28 24.89 16.26 9.98
CA VAL A 28 24.03 15.43 10.83
C VAL A 28 24.38 13.96 10.68
N LEU A 29 24.70 13.51 9.46
CA LEU A 29 25.06 12.12 9.18
C LEU A 29 26.39 11.69 9.81
N VAL A 30 27.34 12.61 9.99
CA VAL A 30 28.63 12.32 10.62
C VAL A 30 28.47 11.96 12.10
N GLN A 31 27.42 12.45 12.78
CA GLN A 31 27.22 12.21 14.20
C GLN A 31 27.10 10.71 14.53
N PRO A 32 27.88 10.16 15.50
CA PRO A 32 27.87 8.74 15.82
C PRO A 32 26.49 8.17 16.14
N ASP A 33 25.69 8.88 16.94
CA ASP A 33 24.32 8.48 17.30
C ASP A 33 23.40 8.37 16.07
N VAL A 34 23.62 9.20 15.05
CA VAL A 34 22.85 9.18 13.81
C VAL A 34 23.25 7.99 12.96
N GLN A 35 24.55 7.71 12.82
CA GLN A 35 25.04 6.53 12.10
C GLN A 35 24.54 5.23 12.75
N ALA A 36 24.64 5.12 14.07
CA ALA A 36 24.10 3.98 14.82
C ALA A 36 22.58 3.83 14.63
N ALA A 37 21.83 4.93 14.68
CA ALA A 37 20.39 4.89 14.42
C ALA A 37 20.04 4.49 12.98
N ILE A 38 20.86 4.83 11.98
CA ILE A 38 20.70 4.37 10.60
C ILE A 38 20.93 2.85 10.51
N TYR A 39 22.02 2.35 11.09
CA TYR A 39 22.31 0.92 11.12
C TYR A 39 21.16 0.14 11.77
N GLU A 40 20.82 0.49 13.01
CA GLU A 40 19.80 -0.22 13.80
C GLU A 40 18.41 -0.22 13.16
N ARG A 41 18.05 0.84 12.42
CA ARG A 41 16.71 0.98 11.83
C ARG A 41 16.60 0.51 10.40
N MET A 42 17.71 0.26 9.71
CA MET A 42 17.69 -0.03 8.26
C MET A 42 18.54 -1.24 7.86
N PHE A 43 19.67 -1.48 8.51
CA PHE A 43 20.68 -2.44 8.07
C PHE A 43 20.92 -3.59 9.05
N ASN A 44 20.56 -3.45 10.33
CA ASN A 44 20.66 -4.51 11.31
C ASN A 44 19.65 -5.64 11.01
N GLU A 45 20.08 -6.65 10.26
CA GLU A 45 19.26 -7.79 9.82
C GLU A 45 18.66 -8.60 10.99
N THR A 46 19.17 -8.44 12.22
CA THR A 46 18.64 -9.12 13.40
C THR A 46 17.41 -8.44 13.99
N THR A 47 17.22 -7.15 13.72
CA THR A 47 16.13 -6.34 14.29
C THR A 47 15.13 -5.87 13.25
N VAL A 48 15.53 -5.75 11.98
CA VAL A 48 14.67 -5.22 10.91
C VAL A 48 13.98 -6.32 10.11
N PHE A 49 12.68 -6.13 9.88
CA PHE A 49 11.89 -6.92 8.94
C PHE A 49 10.83 -6.02 8.28
N PRO A 50 10.58 -6.16 6.97
CA PRO A 50 11.27 -7.03 6.01
C PRO A 50 12.66 -6.48 5.64
N ILE A 51 13.54 -7.35 5.13
CA ILE A 51 14.87 -6.96 4.65
C ILE A 51 14.76 -6.59 3.15
N PRO A 52 15.08 -5.35 2.75
CA PRO A 52 15.09 -4.96 1.34
C PRO A 52 16.06 -5.78 0.47
N PRO A 53 15.84 -5.86 -0.85
CA PRO A 53 16.75 -6.57 -1.75
C PRO A 53 18.20 -6.07 -1.65
N ALA A 54 19.18 -6.98 -1.61
CA ALA A 54 20.59 -6.64 -1.37
C ALA A 54 21.17 -5.57 -2.32
N ASN A 55 20.79 -5.60 -3.61
CA ASN A 55 21.22 -4.59 -4.58
C ASN A 55 20.68 -3.18 -4.27
N TYR A 56 19.47 -3.10 -3.71
CA TYR A 56 18.93 -1.82 -3.27
C TYR A 56 19.67 -1.35 -2.01
N ARG A 57 19.87 -2.24 -1.04
CA ARG A 57 20.59 -1.97 0.20
C ARG A 57 22.00 -1.45 -0.05
N SER A 58 22.77 -2.12 -0.93
CA SER A 58 24.12 -1.70 -1.28
C SER A 58 24.14 -0.31 -1.91
N ARG A 59 23.22 -0.01 -2.83
CA ARG A 59 23.14 1.31 -3.46
C ARG A 59 22.78 2.41 -2.44
N VAL A 60 21.86 2.14 -1.52
CA VAL A 60 21.48 3.09 -0.46
C VAL A 60 22.64 3.30 0.53
N LEU A 61 23.26 2.22 0.99
CA LEU A 61 24.38 2.29 1.92
C LEU A 61 25.56 3.05 1.30
N LYS A 62 25.88 2.79 0.03
CA LYS A 62 26.89 3.55 -0.71
C LYS A 62 26.58 5.05 -0.73
N LEU A 63 25.32 5.42 -0.99
CA LEU A 63 24.91 6.83 -1.01
C LEU A 63 25.08 7.50 0.36
N ILE A 64 24.76 6.78 1.44
CA ILE A 64 24.92 7.26 2.81
C ILE A 64 26.42 7.41 3.15
N LEU A 65 27.22 6.37 2.89
CA LEU A 65 28.66 6.37 3.17
C LEU A 65 29.38 7.50 2.41
N SER A 66 29.13 7.65 1.11
CA SER A 66 29.74 8.75 0.34
C SER A 66 29.36 10.12 0.88
N ARG A 67 28.13 10.29 1.39
CA ARG A 67 27.74 11.57 2.01
C ARG A 67 28.42 11.80 3.35
N ILE A 68 28.63 10.77 4.16
CA ILE A 68 29.39 10.86 5.41
C ILE A 68 30.83 11.24 5.08
N GLU A 69 31.49 10.51 4.17
CA GLU A 69 32.87 10.76 3.71
C GLU A 69 33.08 12.20 3.22
N GLU A 70 32.16 12.72 2.40
CA GLU A 70 32.18 14.11 1.91
C GLU A 70 32.02 15.17 3.03
N SER A 71 31.52 14.77 4.20
CA SER A 71 31.15 15.66 5.30
C SER A 71 32.10 15.58 6.50
N ILE A 72 33.05 14.64 6.50
CA ILE A 72 34.11 14.53 7.50
C ILE A 72 34.96 15.79 7.46
N THR A 73 35.12 16.44 8.62
CA THR A 73 35.92 17.67 8.76
C THR A 73 37.12 17.48 9.68
N ASP A 74 37.02 16.60 10.65
CA ASP A 74 38.08 16.27 11.59
C ASP A 74 38.36 14.75 11.59
N PRO A 75 39.35 14.26 10.82
CA PRO A 75 39.62 12.83 10.71
C PRO A 75 40.06 12.13 12.02
N GLU A 76 40.35 12.88 13.10
CA GLU A 76 40.66 12.30 14.42
C GLU A 76 39.39 12.02 15.25
N GLU A 77 38.27 12.68 14.94
CA GLU A 77 37.01 12.59 15.70
C GLU A 77 35.83 12.09 14.85
N ASP A 78 35.82 12.41 13.55
CA ASP A 78 34.78 12.05 12.59
C ASP A 78 35.12 10.70 11.94
N GLU A 79 34.52 9.62 12.45
CA GLU A 79 34.70 8.26 11.93
C GLU A 79 33.39 7.68 11.35
N ILE A 80 33.53 6.73 10.42
CA ILE A 80 32.40 5.95 9.93
C ILE A 80 32.16 4.80 10.91
N ASN A 81 30.92 4.58 11.32
CA ASN A 81 30.54 3.47 12.19
C ASN A 81 30.95 2.11 11.59
N ASP A 82 31.60 1.28 12.42
CA ASP A 82 32.11 -0.04 12.03
C ASP A 82 31.02 -0.97 11.51
N ASP A 83 29.82 -0.96 12.11
CA ASP A 83 28.71 -1.84 11.71
C ASP A 83 28.21 -1.51 10.29
N LEU A 84 28.19 -0.22 9.92
CA LEU A 84 27.89 0.21 8.55
C LEU A 84 28.97 -0.24 7.56
N MET A 85 30.24 -0.23 7.96
CA MET A 85 31.35 -0.67 7.12
C MET A 85 31.41 -2.19 6.95
N GLU A 86 31.10 -2.95 8.01
CA GLU A 86 30.94 -4.39 7.97
C GLU A 86 29.77 -4.76 7.03
N CYS A 87 28.61 -4.14 7.23
CA CYS A 87 27.44 -4.34 6.37
C CYS A 87 27.75 -4.03 4.89
N TRP A 88 28.51 -2.96 4.62
CA TRP A 88 28.94 -2.62 3.27
C TRP A 88 29.85 -3.70 2.66
N THR A 89 30.81 -4.19 3.44
CA THR A 89 31.75 -5.24 3.02
C THR A 89 31.00 -6.53 2.66
N GLU A 90 30.05 -6.94 3.49
CA GLU A 90 29.19 -8.09 3.25
C GLU A 90 28.34 -7.93 1.98
N LEU A 91 27.69 -6.78 1.80
CA LEU A 91 26.82 -6.50 0.65
C LEU A 91 27.59 -6.49 -0.67
N VAL A 92 28.80 -5.96 -0.70
CA VAL A 92 29.62 -5.91 -1.93
C VAL A 92 30.24 -7.27 -2.28
N ALA A 93 30.42 -8.14 -1.29
CA ALA A 93 30.87 -9.52 -1.50
C ALA A 93 29.80 -10.41 -2.15
N GLN A 94 28.53 -10.00 -2.13
CA GLN A 94 27.43 -10.78 -2.70
C GLN A 94 27.50 -10.83 -4.24
N PRO A 95 27.18 -11.98 -4.86
CA PRO A 95 27.17 -12.12 -6.31
C PRO A 95 26.09 -11.23 -6.94
N LYS A 96 26.49 -10.47 -7.97
CA LYS A 96 25.57 -9.60 -8.71
C LYS A 96 24.59 -10.44 -9.54
N GLN A 97 23.31 -10.33 -9.23
CA GLN A 97 22.23 -10.88 -10.03
C GLN A 97 22.02 -10.06 -11.31
N SER A 98 21.48 -10.67 -12.37
CA SER A 98 21.10 -9.93 -13.58
C SER A 98 19.90 -9.02 -13.34
N ALA A 99 19.75 -7.96 -14.16
CA ALA A 99 18.63 -7.03 -14.05
C ALA A 99 17.26 -7.71 -14.21
N VAL A 100 17.18 -8.73 -15.06
CA VAL A 100 15.94 -9.50 -15.30
C VAL A 100 15.55 -10.31 -14.07
N GLN A 101 16.51 -11.01 -13.44
CA GLN A 101 16.25 -11.77 -12.22
C GLN A 101 15.78 -10.85 -11.08
N GLN A 102 16.40 -9.68 -10.94
CA GLN A 102 16.01 -8.70 -9.93
C GLN A 102 14.59 -8.16 -10.17
N ALA A 103 14.22 -7.90 -11.43
CA ALA A 103 12.91 -7.35 -11.78
C ALA A 103 11.76 -8.37 -11.65
N GLN A 104 12.05 -9.66 -11.56
CA GLN A 104 11.06 -10.73 -11.38
C GLN A 104 11.00 -11.23 -9.93
N GLN A 105 11.96 -10.85 -9.09
CA GLN A 105 12.01 -11.29 -7.70
C GLN A 105 10.89 -10.58 -6.92
N LEU A 106 10.08 -11.37 -6.23
CA LEU A 106 9.17 -10.87 -5.20
C LEU A 106 9.98 -10.49 -3.96
N SER A 107 9.61 -9.37 -3.36
CA SER A 107 10.19 -8.88 -2.11
C SER A 107 9.06 -8.41 -1.20
N PHE A 108 9.26 -8.60 0.10
CA PHE A 108 8.39 -7.97 1.07
C PHE A 108 8.70 -6.49 1.17
N ILE A 109 7.69 -5.65 0.97
CA ILE A 109 7.81 -4.19 0.99
C ILE A 109 6.95 -3.64 2.12
N LYS A 110 7.56 -2.88 3.02
CA LYS A 110 6.86 -2.27 4.14
C LYS A 110 6.48 -0.84 3.79
N TYR A 111 5.18 -0.59 3.80
CA TYR A 111 4.56 0.72 3.60
C TYR A 111 4.19 1.33 4.94
N THR A 112 4.76 2.48 5.25
CA THR A 112 4.44 3.23 6.48
C THR A 112 3.40 4.30 6.16
N ALA A 113 2.31 4.35 6.94
CA ALA A 113 1.26 5.34 6.77
C ALA A 113 1.77 6.76 7.13
N PRO A 114 1.19 7.82 6.53
CA PRO A 114 1.50 9.20 6.92
C PRO A 114 1.29 9.44 8.42
N ALA A 115 2.12 10.30 9.01
CA ALA A 115 1.98 10.68 10.41
C ALA A 115 0.72 11.54 10.59
N GLU A 116 -0.11 11.22 11.58
CA GLU A 116 -1.25 12.06 11.94
C GLU A 116 -0.73 13.37 12.52
N THR A 117 -0.97 14.48 11.82
CA THR A 117 -0.82 15.82 12.40
C THR A 117 -2.06 16.12 13.24
N LYS A 118 -2.15 15.54 14.43
CA LYS A 118 -3.14 16.01 15.40
C LYS A 118 -2.75 17.41 15.83
N THR A 119 -3.52 18.41 15.40
CA THR A 119 -3.52 19.74 16.02
C THR A 119 -4.15 19.56 17.40
N GLU A 120 -3.30 19.50 18.43
CA GLU A 120 -3.75 19.34 19.82
C GLU A 120 -4.64 20.52 20.22
N THR A 121 -5.96 20.28 20.28
CA THR A 121 -6.85 21.01 21.19
C THR A 121 -7.21 20.06 22.34
N GLY A 122 -6.30 20.01 23.32
CA GLY A 122 -6.60 19.65 24.71
C GLY A 122 -7.33 18.33 24.98
N SER A 123 -6.68 17.19 24.74
CA SER A 123 -6.82 16.04 25.63
C SER A 123 -5.66 15.07 25.42
N THR A 124 -4.90 14.83 26.49
CA THR A 124 -3.75 13.94 26.54
C THR A 124 -4.20 12.49 26.40
N THR A 125 -4.34 11.99 25.17
CA THR A 125 -4.45 10.55 24.92
C THR A 125 -3.11 10.05 24.41
N GLN A 126 -2.31 9.59 25.38
CA GLN A 126 -1.03 8.93 25.20
C GLN A 126 -1.25 7.51 24.64
N TYR A 127 -1.81 7.40 23.44
CA TYR A 127 -1.65 6.18 22.66
C TYR A 127 -0.21 6.18 22.19
N ALA A 128 0.57 5.18 22.62
CA ALA A 128 1.91 4.96 22.11
C ALA A 128 1.90 5.12 20.59
N ASN A 129 2.85 5.89 20.05
CA ASN A 129 3.09 6.10 18.62
C ASN A 129 3.44 4.74 17.97
N ILE A 130 2.46 3.85 17.82
CA ILE A 130 2.63 2.61 17.08
C ILE A 130 2.66 3.02 15.62
N GLU A 131 3.83 2.89 15.01
CA GLU A 131 4.01 3.10 13.58
C GLU A 131 3.00 2.24 12.82
N ARG A 132 2.05 2.88 12.14
CA ARG A 132 1.07 2.19 11.31
C ARG A 132 1.74 1.82 10.01
N SER A 133 1.96 0.53 9.80
CA SER A 133 2.56 0.02 8.58
C SER A 133 1.90 -1.27 8.14
N VAL A 134 1.99 -1.54 6.84
CA VAL A 134 1.63 -2.82 6.24
C VAL A 134 2.79 -3.35 5.43
N ILE A 135 2.87 -4.66 5.29
CA ILE A 135 3.84 -5.35 4.45
C ILE A 135 3.08 -5.95 3.27
N THR A 136 3.56 -5.77 2.04
CA THR A 136 3.05 -6.44 0.84
C THR A 136 4.11 -7.39 0.29
N SER A 137 3.72 -8.36 -0.53
CA SER A 137 4.65 -9.18 -1.34
C SER A 137 4.53 -8.74 -2.80
N GLU A 138 5.58 -8.09 -3.33
CA GLU A 138 5.51 -7.46 -4.64
C GLU A 138 6.87 -7.40 -5.36
N SER A 139 6.83 -7.17 -6.66
CA SER A 139 8.00 -6.95 -7.52
C SER A 139 7.95 -5.54 -8.09
N ARG A 140 8.56 -4.59 -7.36
CA ARG A 140 8.44 -3.15 -7.62
C ARG A 140 8.91 -2.70 -9.01
N GLY A 141 9.90 -3.39 -9.57
CA GLY A 141 10.44 -3.10 -10.91
C GLY A 141 9.56 -3.60 -12.07
N LEU A 142 8.53 -4.39 -11.78
CA LEU A 142 7.72 -5.07 -12.78
C LEU A 142 6.53 -4.20 -13.20
N ILE A 143 6.48 -3.80 -14.47
CA ILE A 143 5.37 -3.01 -15.02
C ILE A 143 4.24 -3.94 -15.51
N LEU A 144 4.61 -5.02 -16.18
CA LEU A 144 3.70 -6.04 -16.72
C LEU A 144 4.41 -7.40 -16.67
N SER A 145 3.74 -8.42 -16.14
CA SER A 145 4.22 -9.80 -16.16
C SER A 145 3.04 -10.76 -16.23
N ALA A 146 3.19 -11.85 -16.98
CA ALA A 146 2.13 -12.85 -17.18
C ALA A 146 0.77 -12.23 -17.61
N GLY A 147 0.79 -11.08 -18.30
CA GLY A 147 -0.44 -10.38 -18.72
C GLY A 147 -1.15 -9.60 -17.60
N THR A 148 -0.53 -9.40 -16.45
CA THR A 148 -1.06 -8.58 -15.33
C THR A 148 -0.07 -7.50 -14.89
N THR A 149 -0.60 -6.37 -14.43
CA THR A 149 0.13 -5.25 -13.83
C THR A 149 0.07 -5.28 -12.29
N GLY A 150 -0.58 -6.29 -11.69
CA GLY A 150 -0.91 -6.34 -10.27
C GLY A 150 0.22 -6.72 -9.31
N PHE A 151 1.40 -7.12 -9.82
CA PHE A 151 2.55 -7.51 -8.98
C PHE A 151 3.31 -6.33 -8.36
N ARG A 152 2.79 -5.10 -8.47
CA ARG A 152 3.32 -3.91 -7.78
C ARG A 152 2.18 -3.04 -7.27
N THR A 153 2.42 -2.36 -6.15
CA THR A 153 1.51 -1.31 -5.67
C THR A 153 1.65 -0.06 -6.55
N TRP A 154 0.54 0.38 -7.13
CA TRP A 154 0.47 1.57 -7.99
C TRP A 154 0.18 2.85 -7.19
N GLU A 155 0.51 4.01 -7.77
CA GLU A 155 0.38 5.29 -7.08
C GLU A 155 -1.06 5.60 -6.65
N ALA A 156 -2.06 5.18 -7.43
CA ALA A 156 -3.47 5.35 -7.06
C ALA A 156 -3.85 4.59 -5.79
N ALA A 157 -3.25 3.42 -5.53
CA ALA A 157 -3.47 2.68 -4.30
C ALA A 157 -2.85 3.42 -3.10
N LEU A 158 -1.66 4.00 -3.25
CA LEU A 158 -1.01 4.81 -2.21
C LEU A 158 -1.75 6.12 -1.92
N HIS A 159 -2.29 6.77 -2.97
CA HIS A 159 -3.18 7.91 -2.85
C HIS A 159 -4.46 7.53 -2.07
N LEU A 160 -5.14 6.45 -2.47
CA LEU A 160 -6.37 6.02 -1.81
C LEU A 160 -6.12 5.54 -0.38
N GLY A 161 -5.00 4.87 -0.11
CA GLY A 161 -4.60 4.50 1.25
C GLY A 161 -4.34 5.71 2.13
N SER A 162 -3.77 6.79 1.58
CA SER A 162 -3.59 8.06 2.30
C SER A 162 -4.94 8.72 2.60
N PHE A 163 -5.89 8.69 1.65
CA PHE A 163 -7.25 9.17 1.89
C PHE A 163 -7.95 8.36 2.98
N LEU A 164 -7.93 7.03 2.89
CA LEU A 164 -8.58 6.13 3.85
C LEU A 164 -7.95 6.22 5.26
N ALA A 165 -6.67 6.58 5.36
CA ALA A 165 -6.01 6.86 6.64
C ALA A 165 -6.31 8.26 7.22
N SER A 166 -6.98 9.14 6.47
CA SER A 166 -7.50 10.41 7.00
C SER A 166 -8.80 10.20 7.77
N GLU A 167 -9.18 11.15 8.62
CA GLU A 167 -10.44 11.08 9.39
C GLU A 167 -11.67 10.88 8.49
N ALA A 168 -11.74 11.61 7.37
CA ALA A 168 -12.84 11.53 6.42
C ALA A 168 -12.92 10.19 5.70
N GLY A 169 -11.77 9.63 5.31
CA GLY A 169 -11.70 8.33 4.64
C GLY A 169 -11.93 7.17 5.59
N GLU A 170 -11.37 7.22 6.80
CA GLU A 170 -11.53 6.18 7.81
C GLU A 170 -13.01 6.06 8.22
N ALA A 171 -13.72 7.18 8.33
CA ALA A 171 -15.16 7.20 8.62
C ALA A 171 -16.01 6.45 7.57
N ILE A 172 -15.52 6.31 6.33
CA ILE A 172 -16.23 5.57 5.27
C ILE A 172 -16.13 4.06 5.51
N VAL A 173 -15.00 3.55 5.99
CA VAL A 173 -14.72 2.10 6.07
C VAL A 173 -14.81 1.54 7.49
N ARG A 174 -14.78 2.38 8.53
CA ARG A 174 -14.83 1.93 9.92
C ARG A 174 -16.10 1.11 10.21
N ASN A 175 -15.93 -0.05 10.85
CA ASN A 175 -16.98 -1.03 11.19
C ASN A 175 -17.75 -1.59 9.97
N LYS A 176 -17.25 -1.39 8.75
CA LYS A 176 -17.83 -1.87 7.51
C LYS A 176 -17.16 -3.17 7.02
N ARG A 177 -17.90 -3.98 6.28
CA ARG A 177 -17.41 -5.09 5.48
C ARG A 177 -16.94 -4.53 4.15
N VAL A 178 -15.65 -4.66 3.88
CA VAL A 178 -15.01 -4.05 2.72
C VAL A 178 -14.71 -5.12 1.68
N ILE A 179 -14.93 -4.82 0.40
CA ILE A 179 -14.41 -5.62 -0.72
C ILE A 179 -13.50 -4.77 -1.60
N GLU A 180 -12.32 -5.26 -1.95
CA GLU A 180 -11.41 -4.61 -2.90
C GLU A 180 -11.45 -5.33 -4.25
N LEU A 181 -11.72 -4.59 -5.33
CA LEU A 181 -11.66 -5.07 -6.70
C LEU A 181 -10.28 -4.79 -7.30
N GLY A 182 -9.71 -5.79 -8.00
CA GLY A 182 -8.43 -5.64 -8.70
C GLY A 182 -7.32 -5.22 -7.75
N ALA A 183 -7.23 -5.92 -6.62
CA ALA A 183 -6.41 -5.52 -5.48
C ALA A 183 -4.91 -5.55 -5.76
N GLY A 184 -4.46 -6.30 -6.77
CA GLY A 184 -3.04 -6.44 -7.07
C GLY A 184 -2.29 -7.05 -5.87
N THR A 185 -1.48 -6.22 -5.23
CA THR A 185 -0.73 -6.56 -4.00
C THR A 185 -1.59 -6.54 -2.73
N GLY A 186 -2.84 -6.07 -2.85
CA GLY A 186 -3.84 -5.84 -1.79
C GLY A 186 -3.39 -4.89 -0.70
N PHE A 187 -2.55 -3.93 -1.05
CA PHE A 187 -2.13 -2.84 -0.19
C PHE A 187 -3.30 -2.18 0.56
N LEU A 188 -4.40 -1.83 -0.13
CA LEU A 188 -5.55 -1.16 0.50
C LEU A 188 -6.27 -2.08 1.48
N SER A 189 -6.50 -3.34 1.09
CA SER A 189 -7.09 -4.36 1.95
C SER A 189 -6.31 -4.53 3.24
N LEU A 190 -4.98 -4.62 3.15
CA LEU A 190 -4.10 -4.74 4.31
C LEU A 190 -4.14 -3.47 5.17
N VAL A 191 -4.13 -2.28 4.57
CA VAL A 191 -4.29 -1.00 5.29
C VAL A 191 -5.60 -0.97 6.09
N CYS A 192 -6.71 -1.35 5.44
CA CYS A 192 -8.03 -1.39 6.04
C CYS A 192 -8.09 -2.34 7.24
N ALA A 193 -7.62 -3.57 7.04
CA ALA A 193 -7.65 -4.62 8.07
C ALA A 193 -6.71 -4.30 9.23
N ARG A 194 -5.54 -3.70 8.96
CA ARG A 194 -4.50 -3.48 9.95
C ARG A 194 -4.85 -2.38 10.96
N TYR A 195 -5.45 -1.28 10.53
CA TYR A 195 -5.65 -0.14 11.44
C TYR A 195 -6.81 0.82 11.12
N LEU A 196 -7.69 0.55 10.15
CA LEU A 196 -8.87 1.40 9.90
C LEU A 196 -10.15 0.91 10.60
N GLY A 197 -10.04 -0.17 11.37
CA GLY A 197 -11.15 -0.69 12.19
C GLY A 197 -12.33 -1.20 11.36
N VAL A 198 -12.06 -1.77 10.19
CA VAL A 198 -13.07 -2.46 9.37
C VAL A 198 -13.54 -3.75 10.05
N ARG A 199 -14.71 -4.27 9.65
CA ARG A 199 -15.27 -5.53 10.20
C ARG A 199 -14.65 -6.76 9.57
N SER A 200 -14.43 -6.71 8.26
CA SER A 200 -13.79 -7.75 7.46
C SER A 200 -13.37 -7.15 6.12
N VAL A 201 -12.44 -7.83 5.44
CA VAL A 201 -12.01 -7.47 4.10
C VAL A 201 -12.07 -8.69 3.19
N VAL A 202 -12.71 -8.56 2.03
CA VAL A 202 -12.56 -9.48 0.90
C VAL A 202 -11.64 -8.83 -0.12
N VAL A 203 -10.52 -9.47 -0.42
CA VAL A 203 -9.50 -8.94 -1.34
C VAL A 203 -9.54 -9.76 -2.63
N THR A 204 -9.85 -9.11 -3.75
CA THR A 204 -10.09 -9.81 -5.01
C THR A 204 -9.20 -9.37 -6.16
N ASP A 205 -8.78 -10.33 -6.95
CA ASP A 205 -8.07 -10.13 -8.21
C ASP A 205 -8.39 -11.29 -9.16
N ARG A 206 -8.20 -11.11 -10.46
CA ARG A 206 -8.42 -12.18 -11.44
C ARG A 206 -7.29 -13.21 -11.42
N GLU A 207 -6.09 -12.82 -11.01
CA GLU A 207 -4.88 -13.64 -11.12
C GLU A 207 -4.66 -14.49 -9.86
N PRO A 208 -4.75 -15.83 -9.93
CA PRO A 208 -4.57 -16.69 -8.76
C PRO A 208 -3.23 -16.50 -8.04
N ALA A 209 -2.16 -16.23 -8.79
CA ALA A 209 -0.84 -15.99 -8.19
C ALA A 209 -0.81 -14.74 -7.27
N LEU A 210 -1.61 -13.72 -7.56
CA LEU A 210 -1.73 -12.54 -6.68
C LEU A 210 -2.50 -12.88 -5.40
N ILE A 211 -3.51 -13.74 -5.49
CA ILE A 211 -4.26 -14.24 -4.34
C ILE A 211 -3.38 -15.14 -3.45
N ASP A 212 -2.53 -15.98 -4.04
CA ASP A 212 -1.55 -16.77 -3.30
C ASP A 212 -0.51 -15.89 -2.59
N ASN A 213 0.03 -14.88 -3.27
CA ASN A 213 0.92 -13.88 -2.65
C ASN A 213 0.22 -13.16 -1.48
N MET A 214 -1.07 -12.85 -1.61
CA MET A 214 -1.85 -12.25 -0.53
C MET A 214 -1.97 -13.18 0.67
N ARG A 215 -2.23 -14.48 0.46
CA ARG A 215 -2.29 -15.47 1.55
C ARG A 215 -0.97 -15.56 2.32
N GLU A 216 0.16 -15.52 1.61
CA GLU A 216 1.49 -15.48 2.25
C GLU A 216 1.75 -14.17 3.00
N CYS A 217 1.13 -13.07 2.55
CA CYS A 217 1.36 -11.75 3.10
C CYS A 217 0.51 -11.43 4.33
N VAL A 218 -0.71 -11.95 4.41
CA VAL A 218 -1.65 -11.71 5.53
C VAL A 218 -1.00 -11.95 6.92
N PRO A 219 -0.29 -13.07 7.18
CA PRO A 219 0.34 -13.32 8.49
C PRO A 219 1.30 -12.23 8.96
N HIS A 220 1.98 -11.54 8.04
CA HIS A 220 2.91 -10.44 8.35
C HIS A 220 2.19 -9.14 8.77
N ASN A 221 0.88 -9.10 8.64
CA ASN A 221 0.05 -7.93 8.90
C ASN A 221 -0.97 -8.15 10.04
N LEU A 222 -0.96 -9.31 10.69
CA LEU A 222 -1.87 -9.59 11.80
C LEU A 222 -1.31 -9.07 13.12
N ASP A 223 -2.13 -8.35 13.89
CA ASP A 223 -1.83 -8.02 15.28
C ASP A 223 -2.17 -9.18 16.22
N THR A 224 -1.35 -9.37 17.25
CA THR A 224 -1.51 -10.44 18.26
C THR A 224 -2.79 -10.31 19.11
N GLY A 225 -3.49 -9.17 19.07
CA GLY A 225 -4.65 -8.89 19.92
C GLY A 225 -5.98 -8.59 19.21
N ARG A 226 -5.98 -8.33 17.90
CA ARG A 226 -7.20 -7.94 17.15
C ARG A 226 -7.05 -8.19 15.65
N SER A 227 -7.05 -9.46 15.25
CA SER A 227 -7.04 -9.81 13.83
C SER A 227 -8.43 -9.60 13.21
N ILE A 228 -8.51 -8.69 12.25
CA ILE A 228 -9.71 -8.54 11.40
C ILE A 228 -9.66 -9.64 10.32
N PRO A 229 -10.77 -10.34 10.03
CA PRO A 229 -10.79 -11.34 8.98
C PRO A 229 -10.49 -10.75 7.60
N ILE A 230 -9.54 -11.37 6.89
CA ILE A 230 -9.18 -11.06 5.49
C ILE A 230 -9.42 -12.32 4.66
N TYR A 231 -10.15 -12.20 3.56
CA TYR A 231 -10.53 -13.30 2.70
C TYR A 231 -10.03 -13.07 1.26
N PRO A 232 -8.89 -13.67 0.89
CA PRO A 232 -8.39 -13.61 -0.48
C PRO A 232 -9.25 -14.46 -1.43
N ALA A 233 -9.69 -13.89 -2.54
CA ALA A 233 -10.55 -14.60 -3.49
C ALA A 233 -10.24 -14.23 -4.94
N VAL A 234 -10.36 -15.21 -5.83
CA VAL A 234 -10.27 -14.95 -7.27
C VAL A 234 -11.61 -14.40 -7.76
N TRP A 235 -11.59 -13.27 -8.46
CA TRP A 235 -12.79 -12.73 -9.12
C TRP A 235 -12.45 -12.12 -10.46
N GLU A 236 -13.02 -12.71 -11.52
CA GLU A 236 -13.00 -12.13 -12.87
C GLU A 236 -14.18 -11.18 -13.05
N TRP A 237 -13.92 -9.96 -13.51
CA TRP A 237 -14.98 -8.99 -13.68
C TRP A 237 -15.98 -9.39 -14.76
N GLY A 238 -17.26 -9.07 -14.55
CA GLY A 238 -18.35 -9.48 -15.41
C GLY A 238 -18.87 -10.90 -15.14
N THR A 239 -18.27 -11.65 -14.22
CA THR A 239 -18.78 -12.94 -13.76
C THR A 239 -19.25 -12.88 -12.30
N PRO A 240 -20.13 -13.78 -11.83
CA PRO A 240 -20.53 -13.83 -10.42
C PRO A 240 -19.35 -14.21 -9.50
N LEU A 241 -19.29 -13.63 -8.30
CA LEU A 241 -18.28 -14.03 -7.30
C LEU A 241 -18.57 -15.44 -6.79
N GLU A 242 -17.64 -16.37 -7.06
CA GLU A 242 -17.76 -17.75 -6.60
C GLU A 242 -17.54 -17.87 -5.09
N ARG A 243 -18.47 -18.54 -4.40
CA ARG A 243 -18.39 -18.82 -2.95
C ARG A 243 -17.58 -20.09 -2.66
N THR A 244 -16.32 -20.10 -3.09
CA THR A 244 -15.42 -21.24 -2.91
C THR A 244 -14.22 -20.86 -2.04
N GLY A 245 -13.46 -21.85 -1.58
CA GLY A 245 -12.24 -21.64 -0.80
C GLY A 245 -12.45 -20.76 0.44
N ASP A 246 -11.69 -19.68 0.53
CA ASP A 246 -11.68 -18.74 1.66
C ASP A 246 -13.05 -18.04 1.87
N LEU A 247 -13.90 -17.97 0.84
CA LEU A 247 -15.24 -17.37 0.93
C LEU A 247 -16.34 -18.36 1.32
N ALA A 248 -16.05 -19.66 1.37
CA ALA A 248 -17.05 -20.68 1.66
C ALA A 248 -17.68 -20.55 3.07
N GLY A 249 -16.89 -20.04 4.03
CA GLY A 249 -17.32 -19.83 5.43
C GLY A 249 -17.78 -18.41 5.75
N LEU A 250 -17.81 -17.49 4.76
CA LEU A 250 -18.27 -16.13 4.96
C LEU A 250 -19.81 -16.16 5.09
N ALA A 251 -20.26 -16.25 6.35
CA ALA A 251 -21.67 -16.31 6.70
C ALA A 251 -22.37 -14.99 6.34
N SER A 252 -23.64 -15.07 5.94
CA SER A 252 -24.56 -13.97 6.07
C SER A 252 -24.66 -13.61 7.56
N ASP A 253 -24.63 -12.33 7.90
CA ASP A 253 -24.90 -11.92 9.27
C ASP A 253 -26.23 -12.55 9.72
N GLU A 254 -26.22 -13.12 10.92
CA GLU A 254 -27.31 -13.87 11.51
C GLU A 254 -28.59 -13.01 11.62
N ASP A 255 -29.51 -13.18 10.68
CA ASP A 255 -30.93 -13.27 11.01
C ASP A 255 -31.35 -14.71 10.77
N GLN A 256 -31.35 -15.51 11.85
CA GLN A 256 -31.86 -16.88 11.88
C GLN A 256 -33.40 -16.91 11.77
N SER A 257 -33.99 -16.11 10.87
CA SER A 257 -35.36 -16.33 10.42
C SER A 257 -35.31 -17.43 9.37
N GLU A 258 -35.87 -18.58 9.73
CA GLU A 258 -36.00 -19.78 8.92
C GLU A 258 -36.38 -19.46 7.46
N GLY A 259 -35.48 -19.73 6.50
CA GLY A 259 -35.87 -19.97 5.11
C GLY A 259 -35.22 -19.12 3.99
N GLN A 260 -34.37 -18.14 4.28
CA GLN A 260 -33.62 -17.43 3.23
C GLN A 260 -32.14 -17.33 3.59
N SER A 261 -31.30 -18.08 2.87
CA SER A 261 -29.85 -17.89 2.93
C SER A 261 -29.56 -16.53 2.30
N GLU A 262 -29.49 -15.47 3.12
CA GLU A 262 -29.04 -14.18 2.62
C GLU A 262 -27.63 -14.34 2.02
N GLY A 263 -27.41 -13.72 0.85
CA GLY A 263 -26.11 -13.76 0.16
C GLY A 263 -25.01 -13.09 0.97
N ILE A 264 -23.76 -13.20 0.48
CA ILE A 264 -22.66 -12.38 1.00
C ILE A 264 -23.03 -10.91 0.80
N LYS A 265 -22.79 -10.06 1.80
CA LYS A 265 -23.02 -8.63 1.72
C LYS A 265 -21.75 -7.85 2.06
N PHE A 266 -21.56 -6.74 1.37
CA PHE A 266 -20.50 -5.77 1.62
C PHE A 266 -21.13 -4.41 1.84
N ASP A 267 -20.51 -3.56 2.65
CA ASP A 267 -21.03 -2.21 2.87
C ASP A 267 -20.29 -1.20 1.98
N VAL A 268 -19.01 -1.43 1.70
CA VAL A 268 -18.17 -0.55 0.87
C VAL A 268 -17.31 -1.38 -0.06
N ALA A 269 -17.23 -0.98 -1.34
CA ALA A 269 -16.23 -1.48 -2.27
C ALA A 269 -15.09 -0.47 -2.44
N LEU A 270 -13.87 -0.96 -2.66
CA LEU A 270 -12.67 -0.18 -2.95
C LEU A 270 -12.03 -0.62 -4.27
N GLY A 271 -11.37 0.30 -4.97
CA GLY A 271 -10.60 0.00 -6.16
C GLY A 271 -9.58 1.08 -6.47
N ALA A 272 -8.41 0.70 -6.99
CA ALA A 272 -7.38 1.65 -7.37
C ALA A 272 -6.78 1.31 -8.73
N ASP A 273 -6.68 2.32 -9.60
CA ASP A 273 -6.12 2.22 -10.96
C ASP A 273 -6.80 1.16 -11.85
N LEU A 274 -8.10 0.93 -11.69
CA LEU A 274 -8.86 -0.08 -12.45
C LEU A 274 -9.24 0.37 -13.87
N ILE A 275 -9.02 1.64 -14.22
CA ILE A 275 -9.48 2.27 -15.47
C ILE A 275 -8.27 2.52 -16.37
N TYR A 276 -7.70 1.44 -16.91
CA TYR A 276 -6.48 1.53 -17.75
C TYR A 276 -6.68 1.06 -19.20
N ASP A 277 -7.74 0.32 -19.49
CA ASP A 277 -8.06 -0.19 -20.82
C ASP A 277 -9.58 -0.03 -21.08
N THR A 278 -9.96 0.41 -22.28
CA THR A 278 -11.38 0.57 -22.64
C THR A 278 -12.12 -0.75 -22.73
N ASP A 279 -11.43 -1.84 -23.05
CA ASP A 279 -12.05 -3.16 -23.28
C ASP A 279 -12.52 -3.81 -21.98
N ILE A 280 -11.91 -3.46 -20.84
CA ILE A 280 -12.29 -3.95 -19.51
C ILE A 280 -13.39 -3.12 -18.84
N ILE A 281 -13.67 -1.90 -19.31
CA ILE A 281 -14.66 -0.99 -18.70
C ILE A 281 -16.06 -1.62 -18.64
N PRO A 282 -16.58 -2.27 -19.71
CA PRO A 282 -17.90 -2.92 -19.64
C PRO A 282 -17.97 -4.02 -18.57
N LEU A 283 -16.88 -4.80 -18.43
CA LEU A 283 -16.79 -5.87 -17.43
C LEU A 283 -16.76 -5.28 -16.01
N LEU A 284 -15.93 -4.26 -15.79
CA LEU A 284 -15.87 -3.53 -14.51
C LEU A 284 -17.23 -2.97 -14.12
N LEU A 285 -17.93 -2.29 -15.04
CA LEU A 285 -19.25 -1.70 -14.76
C LEU A 285 -20.31 -2.77 -14.49
N SER A 286 -20.23 -3.93 -15.15
CA SER A 286 -21.09 -5.07 -14.84
C SER A 286 -20.85 -5.56 -13.41
N THR A 287 -19.60 -5.69 -12.98
CA THR A 287 -19.23 -6.06 -11.59
C THR A 287 -19.71 -5.00 -10.60
N VAL A 288 -19.55 -3.71 -10.90
CA VAL A 288 -20.02 -2.62 -10.02
C VAL A 288 -21.54 -2.69 -9.86
N ARG A 289 -22.28 -2.94 -10.95
CA ARG A 289 -23.73 -3.17 -10.85
C ARG A 289 -24.06 -4.34 -9.95
N ASP A 290 -23.38 -5.46 -10.13
CA ASP A 290 -23.54 -6.67 -9.31
C ASP A 290 -23.27 -6.40 -7.82
N LEU A 291 -22.20 -5.66 -7.50
CA LEU A 291 -21.89 -5.19 -6.15
C LEU A 291 -23.05 -4.43 -5.50
N PHE A 292 -23.74 -3.56 -6.25
CA PHE A 292 -24.91 -2.85 -5.73
C PHE A 292 -26.20 -3.71 -5.72
N GLU A 293 -26.41 -4.59 -6.71
CA GLU A 293 -27.67 -5.38 -6.87
C GLU A 293 -27.70 -6.54 -5.88
N ASN A 294 -26.62 -7.30 -5.83
CA ASN A 294 -26.59 -8.61 -5.21
C ASN A 294 -25.73 -8.66 -3.93
N TYR A 295 -24.75 -7.74 -3.81
CA TYR A 295 -23.90 -7.65 -2.61
C TYR A 295 -24.18 -6.41 -1.74
N HIS A 296 -25.13 -5.56 -2.15
CA HIS A 296 -25.70 -4.46 -1.38
C HIS A 296 -24.71 -3.40 -0.85
N ILE A 297 -23.63 -3.10 -1.58
CA ILE A 297 -22.73 -2.00 -1.19
C ILE A 297 -23.48 -0.66 -1.14
N GLU A 298 -23.10 0.21 -0.20
CA GLU A 298 -23.59 1.59 -0.13
C GLU A 298 -22.84 2.47 -1.13
N HIS A 299 -21.52 2.30 -1.18
CA HIS A 299 -20.62 3.10 -1.99
C HIS A 299 -19.48 2.26 -2.59
N PHE A 300 -19.05 2.62 -3.80
CA PHE A 300 -17.79 2.16 -4.37
C PHE A 300 -16.82 3.34 -4.43
N ILE A 301 -15.72 3.25 -3.69
CA ILE A 301 -14.67 4.29 -3.68
C ILE A 301 -13.56 3.85 -4.61
N ILE A 302 -13.29 4.66 -5.64
CA ILE A 302 -12.28 4.36 -6.65
C ILE A 302 -11.29 5.51 -6.79
N ALA A 303 -9.99 5.20 -6.76
CA ALA A 303 -8.95 6.14 -7.15
C ALA A 303 -8.44 5.83 -8.56
N ALA A 304 -8.31 6.86 -9.39
CA ALA A 304 -7.86 6.72 -10.77
C ALA A 304 -6.69 7.67 -11.06
N THR A 305 -5.62 7.13 -11.64
CA THR A 305 -4.56 7.96 -12.23
C THR A 305 -5.02 8.45 -13.59
N LEU A 306 -5.10 9.76 -13.79
CA LEU A 306 -5.64 10.36 -15.02
C LEU A 306 -4.57 10.38 -16.14
N ARG A 307 -4.20 9.19 -16.63
CA ARG A 307 -3.19 9.00 -17.69
C ARG A 307 -3.75 9.23 -19.10
N ASN A 308 -5.01 8.85 -19.31
CA ASN A 308 -5.72 8.98 -20.58
C ASN A 308 -7.14 9.48 -20.31
N GLU A 309 -7.42 10.71 -20.75
CA GLU A 309 -8.72 11.35 -20.55
C GLU A 309 -9.85 10.67 -21.32
N ASP A 310 -9.57 10.07 -22.48
CA ASP A 310 -10.58 9.40 -23.30
C ASP A 310 -11.02 8.07 -22.68
N THR A 311 -10.08 7.30 -22.14
CA THR A 311 -10.39 6.09 -21.35
C THR A 311 -11.24 6.45 -20.13
N PHE A 312 -10.87 7.50 -19.41
CA PHE A 312 -11.64 7.94 -18.24
C PHE A 312 -13.04 8.47 -18.61
N ARG A 313 -13.15 9.22 -19.73
CA ARG A 313 -14.46 9.67 -20.24
C ARG A 313 -15.35 8.49 -20.63
N THR A 314 -14.78 7.43 -21.20
CA THR A 314 -15.50 6.20 -21.53
C THR A 314 -16.07 5.55 -20.27
N PHE A 315 -15.30 5.52 -19.18
CA PHE A 315 -15.78 5.05 -17.89
C PHE A 315 -16.94 5.90 -17.34
N LEU A 316 -16.81 7.23 -17.34
CA LEU A 316 -17.87 8.14 -16.87
C LEU A 316 -19.18 7.99 -17.66
N ASN A 317 -19.09 7.91 -18.99
CA ASN A 317 -20.26 7.67 -19.85
C ASN A 317 -20.92 6.31 -19.54
N GLY A 318 -20.09 5.30 -19.27
CA GLY A 318 -20.56 3.98 -18.86
C GLY A 318 -21.26 4.01 -17.49
N CYS A 319 -20.74 4.76 -16.53
CA CYS A 319 -21.40 4.99 -15.24
C CYS A 319 -22.76 5.66 -15.41
N GLU A 320 -22.85 6.70 -16.23
CA GLU A 320 -24.12 7.39 -16.50
C GLU A 320 -25.17 6.47 -17.13
N THR A 321 -24.75 5.67 -18.11
CA THR A 321 -25.60 4.66 -18.79
C THR A 321 -26.13 3.61 -17.80
N ASN A 322 -25.33 3.24 -16.81
CA ASN A 322 -25.74 2.31 -15.74
C ASN A 322 -26.44 3.02 -14.56
N THR A 323 -26.84 4.28 -14.73
CA THR A 323 -27.55 5.07 -13.69
C THR A 323 -26.77 5.21 -12.38
N PHE A 324 -25.44 5.25 -12.45
CA PHE A 324 -24.60 5.57 -11.30
C PHE A 324 -24.40 7.08 -11.17
N ASN A 325 -24.37 7.55 -9.93
CA ASN A 325 -23.86 8.87 -9.58
C ASN A 325 -22.37 8.77 -9.27
N VAL A 326 -21.56 9.67 -9.83
CA VAL A 326 -20.11 9.73 -9.65
C VAL A 326 -19.75 11.08 -9.06
N GLU A 327 -19.31 11.07 -7.81
CA GLU A 327 -18.91 12.27 -7.06
C GLU A 327 -17.39 12.27 -6.87
N THR A 328 -16.71 13.36 -7.20
CA THR A 328 -15.29 13.54 -6.87
C THR A 328 -15.14 13.89 -5.41
N LEU A 329 -14.34 13.12 -4.66
CA LEU A 329 -14.04 13.42 -3.27
C LEU A 329 -12.91 14.46 -3.19
N PRO A 330 -13.01 15.46 -2.29
CA PRO A 330 -12.05 16.56 -2.19
C PRO A 330 -10.78 16.13 -1.44
N PHE A 331 -10.03 15.19 -2.02
CA PHE A 331 -8.74 14.73 -1.49
C PHE A 331 -7.65 14.83 -2.55
N GLU A 332 -6.53 15.43 -2.17
CA GLU A 332 -5.34 15.55 -2.98
C GLU A 332 -4.17 14.94 -2.22
N SER A 333 -3.28 14.24 -2.93
CA SER A 333 -2.05 13.75 -2.31
C SER A 333 -1.19 14.91 -1.84
N THR A 334 -0.58 14.76 -0.66
CA THR A 334 0.54 15.60 -0.24
C THR A 334 1.62 15.56 -1.32
N PRO A 335 2.22 16.71 -1.71
CA PRO A 335 3.33 16.74 -2.66
C PRO A 335 4.47 15.79 -2.27
N SER A 336 5.10 15.15 -3.24
CA SER A 336 6.08 14.07 -2.99
C SER A 336 7.19 14.44 -1.99
N GLN A 337 7.69 15.68 -2.00
CA GLN A 337 8.72 16.13 -1.07
C GLN A 337 8.22 16.24 0.39
N ASP A 338 6.93 16.50 0.58
CA ASP A 338 6.29 16.75 1.88
C ASP A 338 5.62 15.49 2.46
N GLN A 339 5.53 14.41 1.68
CA GLN A 339 5.03 13.12 2.13
C GLN A 339 5.85 12.59 3.32
N THR A 340 5.17 11.96 4.28
CA THR A 340 5.79 11.33 5.47
C THR A 340 5.57 9.81 5.49
N GLY A 341 4.85 9.27 4.53
CA GLY A 341 4.45 7.87 4.41
C GLY A 341 3.75 7.65 3.08
N PHE A 342 3.55 6.39 2.70
CA PHE A 342 2.98 5.99 1.42
C PHE A 342 3.56 6.77 0.23
N PHE A 343 4.88 6.80 0.14
CA PHE A 343 5.60 7.66 -0.79
C PHE A 343 5.26 7.33 -2.26
N HIS A 344 4.77 8.31 -3.02
CA HIS A 344 4.39 8.12 -4.41
C HIS A 344 4.58 9.39 -5.23
N SER A 345 4.72 9.21 -6.54
CA SER A 345 4.77 10.34 -7.47
C SER A 345 3.41 11.02 -7.54
N THR A 346 3.41 12.34 -7.47
CA THR A 346 2.23 13.19 -7.74
C THR A 346 2.33 13.90 -9.08
N SER A 347 3.20 13.43 -10.00
CA SER A 347 3.44 14.06 -11.30
C SER A 347 2.24 13.95 -12.26
N ILE A 348 1.46 12.88 -12.14
CA ILE A 348 0.21 12.69 -12.87
C ILE A 348 -0.93 12.85 -11.86
N PRO A 349 -1.98 13.63 -12.17
CA PRO A 349 -3.11 13.80 -11.27
C PRO A 349 -3.77 12.45 -10.94
N ILE A 350 -4.01 12.24 -9.65
CA ILE A 350 -4.80 11.13 -9.12
C ILE A 350 -6.04 11.75 -8.49
N ARG A 351 -7.21 11.14 -8.73
CA ARG A 351 -8.49 11.58 -8.17
C ARG A 351 -9.21 10.42 -7.53
N THR A 352 -9.86 10.69 -6.40
CA THR A 352 -10.75 9.74 -5.73
C THR A 352 -12.20 10.08 -6.05
N TYR A 353 -12.98 9.07 -6.40
CA TYR A 353 -14.39 9.17 -6.73
C TYR A 353 -15.22 8.25 -5.84
N ARG A 354 -16.40 8.73 -5.43
CA ARG A 354 -17.45 7.92 -4.82
C ARG A 354 -18.50 7.64 -5.88
N ILE A 355 -18.76 6.36 -6.09
CA ILE A 355 -19.82 5.86 -6.96
C ILE A 355 -20.96 5.38 -6.07
N SER A 356 -22.18 5.76 -6.43
CA SER A 356 -23.42 5.39 -5.75
C SER A 356 -24.54 5.17 -6.77
N ARG A 357 -25.63 4.51 -6.37
CA ARG A 357 -26.84 4.46 -7.20
C ARG A 357 -27.55 5.81 -7.23
N LYS A 358 -28.13 6.14 -8.37
CA LYS A 358 -29.08 7.26 -8.50
C LYS A 358 -30.41 6.95 -7.86
#